data_AF-M1ZY60-F1
#
_entry.id   AF-M1ZY60-F1
#
_cell.length_a   1.000
_cell.length_b   1.000
_cell.length_c   1.000
_cell.angle_alpha   90.00
_cell.angle_beta   90.00
_cell.angle_gamma   90.00
#
_symmetry.space_group_name_H-M   'P 1'
#
loop_
_entity.id
_entity.type
_entity.pdbx_description
1 polymer ?
#
loop_
_entity_poly.entity_id
_entity_poly.type
_entity_poly.pdbx_seq_one_letter_code
_entity_poly.pdbx_strand_id
1 'polypeptide(L)'
;MIEVFILGDVYTTSNENRCKEDIIWLYKKFGEKSLENINGRFILCLIDRNKDTVYIVNDRYGSINFYYNIDDKGFLFSNKAEVMLNNIKSRIIDEESIKDYIKYGCLKNNRTLLKNVKRFQAASMVKITKKYIGIKQYWDWNIKKKENISFNESVEKLGELWIEAVRKTLNKHKKFNITVTGGLDSRAIVAAIDYLRLNHKINLSYTIGIKGCLEEKIARQVAEKAGFKYKFFEIDNKKYLQNCKKALKRSICALNGNFACINILDNEEIYKYPILSGTFGGEV
;
A
#
# COMPACT_ATOMS: atom_id res chain seq x y z
N MET A 1 -1.58 13.68 -27.17
CA MET A 1 -1.56 12.25 -26.79
C MET A 1 -1.49 12.16 -25.28
N ILE A 2 -2.25 11.27 -24.65
CA ILE A 2 -2.26 11.08 -23.19
C ILE A 2 -1.78 9.67 -22.88
N GLU A 3 -0.81 9.54 -21.98
CA GLU A 3 -0.25 8.26 -21.54
C GLU A 3 -0.45 8.10 -20.03
N VAL A 4 -0.73 6.88 -19.58
CA VAL A 4 -0.97 6.56 -18.17
C VAL A 4 -0.15 5.35 -17.74
N PHE A 5 0.63 5.54 -16.67
CA PHE A 5 1.40 4.52 -15.98
C PHE A 5 0.89 4.36 -14.55
N ILE A 6 0.70 3.13 -14.11
CA ILE A 6 0.17 2.82 -12.78
C ILE A 6 1.09 1.79 -12.14
N LEU A 7 1.55 2.11 -10.93
CA LEU A 7 2.15 1.16 -10.03
C LEU A 7 1.17 0.87 -8.90
N GLY A 8 0.85 -0.41 -8.68
CA GLY A 8 -0.18 -0.81 -7.73
C GLY A 8 -1.54 -0.91 -8.39
N ASP A 9 -2.58 -0.61 -7.63
CA ASP A 9 -3.94 -1.01 -7.94
C ASP A 9 -4.94 0.13 -7.79
N VAL A 10 -5.78 0.31 -8.81
CA VAL A 10 -6.94 1.19 -8.73
C VAL A 10 -8.17 0.34 -8.46
N TYR A 11 -8.98 0.76 -7.50
CA TYR A 11 -10.19 0.06 -7.07
C TYR A 11 -11.38 0.62 -7.86
N THR A 12 -11.72 -0.05 -8.95
CA THR A 12 -12.90 0.25 -9.75
C THR A 12 -14.02 -0.73 -9.47
N THR A 13 -15.26 -0.31 -9.71
CA THR A 13 -16.44 -1.20 -9.72
C THR A 13 -16.60 -1.93 -11.06
N SER A 14 -15.90 -1.49 -12.11
CA SER A 14 -15.87 -2.14 -13.42
C SER A 14 -14.94 -3.38 -13.40
N ASN A 15 -15.42 -4.50 -13.93
CA ASN A 15 -14.74 -5.81 -13.93
C ASN A 15 -13.57 -5.93 -14.93
N GLU A 16 -13.07 -4.83 -15.48
CA GLU A 16 -12.29 -4.89 -16.73
C GLU A 16 -10.91 -4.24 -16.65
N ASN A 17 -9.99 -4.78 -17.46
CA ASN A 17 -8.63 -4.32 -17.73
C ASN A 17 -8.55 -2.90 -18.35
N ARG A 18 -9.58 -2.05 -18.18
CA ARG A 18 -9.71 -0.70 -18.77
C ARG A 18 -9.35 0.43 -17.83
N CYS A 19 -8.68 0.14 -16.72
CA CYS A 19 -8.38 1.14 -15.70
C CYS A 19 -7.66 2.38 -16.27
N LYS A 20 -6.75 2.20 -17.23
CA LYS A 20 -6.03 3.33 -17.85
C LYS A 20 -6.96 4.16 -18.73
N GLU A 21 -7.79 3.50 -19.52
CA GLU A 21 -8.77 4.11 -20.42
C GLU A 21 -9.81 4.91 -19.62
N ASP A 22 -10.30 4.37 -18.50
CA ASP A 22 -11.22 5.04 -17.60
C ASP A 22 -10.59 6.30 -17.00
N ILE A 23 -9.31 6.23 -16.57
CA ILE A 23 -8.58 7.41 -16.07
C ILE A 23 -8.38 8.44 -17.17
N ILE A 24 -8.01 8.03 -18.38
CA ILE A 24 -7.85 8.94 -19.52
C ILE A 24 -9.17 9.62 -19.85
N TRP A 25 -10.27 8.88 -19.84
CA TRP A 25 -11.61 9.41 -20.07
C TRP A 25 -12.01 10.42 -18.99
N LEU A 26 -11.84 10.07 -17.71
CA LEU A 26 -12.11 10.95 -16.58
C LEU A 26 -11.29 12.24 -16.65
N TYR A 27 -10.00 12.12 -16.97
CA TYR A 27 -9.12 13.28 -17.14
C TYR A 27 -9.53 14.17 -18.31
N LYS A 28 -9.89 13.58 -19.46
CA LYS A 28 -10.40 14.35 -20.61
C LYS A 28 -11.69 15.08 -20.28
N LYS A 29 -12.60 14.46 -19.52
CA LYS A 29 -13.93 15.00 -19.21
C LYS A 29 -13.91 16.03 -18.10
N PHE A 30 -13.12 15.82 -17.05
CA PHE A 30 -13.17 16.62 -15.82
C PHE A 30 -11.83 17.27 -15.43
N GLY A 31 -10.78 17.09 -16.23
CA GLY A 31 -9.46 17.67 -16.02
C GLY A 31 -8.72 17.07 -14.81
N GLU A 32 -7.75 17.82 -14.27
CA GLU A 32 -6.86 17.35 -13.20
C GLU A 32 -7.58 16.98 -11.90
N LYS A 33 -8.73 17.62 -11.60
CA LYS A 33 -9.54 17.31 -10.41
C LYS A 33 -10.08 15.88 -10.41
N SER A 34 -10.23 15.25 -11.59
CA SER A 34 -10.63 13.85 -11.65
C SER A 34 -9.64 12.91 -10.99
N LEU A 35 -8.35 13.25 -11.01
CA LEU A 35 -7.28 12.41 -10.49
C LEU A 35 -7.32 12.31 -8.95
N GLU A 36 -7.90 13.32 -8.29
CA GLU A 36 -8.08 13.39 -6.83
C GLU A 36 -9.15 12.39 -6.32
N ASN A 37 -10.00 11.89 -7.23
CA ASN A 37 -11.12 10.99 -6.90
C ASN A 37 -10.80 9.52 -7.16
N ILE A 38 -9.60 9.20 -7.64
CA ILE A 38 -9.19 7.83 -7.90
C ILE A 38 -9.00 7.11 -6.56
N ASN A 39 -9.70 6.00 -6.38
CA ASN A 39 -9.59 5.16 -5.20
C ASN A 39 -8.66 3.97 -5.50
N GLY A 40 -7.80 3.59 -4.56
CA GLY A 40 -6.90 2.48 -4.75
C GLY A 40 -5.67 2.51 -3.85
N ARG A 41 -4.74 1.60 -4.14
CA ARG A 41 -3.41 1.48 -3.55
C ARG A 41 -2.39 1.69 -4.67
N PHE A 42 -2.11 2.94 -5.04
CA PHE A 42 -1.42 3.23 -6.30
C PHE A 42 -0.45 4.41 -6.25
N ILE A 43 0.41 4.43 -7.26
CA ILE A 43 1.08 5.61 -7.78
C ILE A 43 0.77 5.70 -9.28
N LEU A 44 0.24 6.83 -9.70
CA LEU A 44 -0.23 7.12 -11.04
C LEU A 44 0.67 8.18 -11.66
N CYS A 45 1.17 7.95 -12.87
CA CYS A 45 1.81 8.98 -13.69
C CYS A 45 0.99 9.17 -14.97
N LEU A 46 0.46 10.37 -15.17
CA LEU A 46 -0.28 10.76 -16.38
C LEU A 46 0.52 11.82 -17.13
N ILE A 47 0.80 11.57 -18.40
CA ILE A 47 1.50 12.50 -19.28
C ILE A 47 0.50 13.00 -20.32
N ASP A 48 0.21 14.31 -20.31
CA ASP A 48 -0.57 14.98 -21.35
C ASP A 48 0.38 15.78 -22.26
N ARG A 49 0.71 15.20 -23.42
CA ARG A 49 1.59 15.83 -24.42
C ARG A 49 0.92 17.00 -25.14
N ASN A 50 -0.42 17.10 -25.12
CA ASN A 50 -1.09 18.25 -25.73
C ASN A 50 -0.94 19.50 -24.84
N LYS A 51 -0.73 19.31 -23.53
CA LYS A 51 -0.58 20.39 -22.55
C LYS A 51 0.83 20.51 -22.00
N ASP A 52 1.80 19.74 -22.50
CA ASP A 52 3.15 19.63 -21.93
C ASP A 52 3.14 19.48 -20.38
N THR A 53 2.22 18.65 -19.87
CA THR A 53 1.99 18.51 -18.43
C THR A 53 2.10 17.05 -17.99
N VAL A 54 2.79 16.82 -16.88
CA VAL A 54 2.84 15.52 -16.20
C VAL A 54 2.19 15.65 -14.83
N TYR A 55 1.33 14.68 -14.50
CA TYR A 55 0.75 14.52 -13.18
C TYR A 55 1.27 13.24 -12.54
N ILE A 56 1.70 13.35 -11.28
CA ILE A 56 2.06 12.20 -10.46
C ILE A 56 1.17 12.21 -9.23
N VAL A 57 0.40 11.15 -8.99
CA VAL A 57 -0.59 11.08 -7.91
C VAL A 57 -0.39 9.80 -7.12
N ASN A 58 -0.31 9.87 -5.79
CA ASN A 58 -0.39 8.69 -4.94
C ASN A 58 -1.74 8.60 -4.23
N ASP A 59 -2.06 7.42 -3.72
CA ASP A 59 -3.29 7.17 -3.01
C ASP A 59 -3.42 7.98 -1.70
N ARG A 60 -4.65 8.01 -1.17
CA ARG A 60 -5.04 8.79 0.01
C ARG A 60 -4.24 8.47 1.27
N TYR A 61 -3.69 7.27 1.37
CA TYR A 61 -2.96 6.80 2.55
C TYR A 61 -1.44 6.74 2.34
N GLY A 62 -0.96 7.07 1.12
CA GLY A 62 0.46 6.92 0.79
C GLY A 62 0.94 5.48 0.94
N SER A 63 0.09 4.53 0.58
CA SER A 63 0.28 3.08 0.80
C SER A 63 1.48 2.47 0.07
N ILE A 64 2.01 3.18 -0.94
CA ILE A 64 3.25 2.89 -1.63
C ILE A 64 4.18 4.07 -1.41
N ASN A 65 5.30 3.85 -0.73
CA ASN A 65 6.34 4.88 -0.59
C ASN A 65 6.83 5.25 -1.99
N PHE A 66 6.90 6.56 -2.20
CA PHE A 66 7.45 7.14 -3.40
C PHE A 66 8.40 8.24 -2.98
N TYR A 67 9.58 8.23 -3.55
CA TYR A 67 10.64 9.18 -3.26
C TYR A 67 10.81 10.12 -4.44
N TYR A 68 11.22 11.35 -4.16
CA TYR A 68 11.58 12.30 -5.18
C TYR A 68 12.76 13.17 -4.78
N ASN A 69 13.42 13.72 -5.79
CA ASN A 69 14.43 14.74 -5.71
C ASN A 69 14.16 15.76 -6.82
N ILE A 70 14.37 17.04 -6.51
CA ILE A 70 14.28 18.13 -7.48
C ILE A 70 15.65 18.80 -7.51
N ASP A 71 16.24 18.88 -8.68
CA ASP A 71 17.48 19.60 -8.94
C ASP A 71 17.42 20.31 -10.31
N ASP A 72 18.54 20.83 -10.77
CA ASP A 72 18.69 21.49 -12.07
C ASP A 72 18.50 20.55 -13.28
N LYS A 73 18.56 19.22 -13.10
CA LYS A 73 18.20 18.26 -14.16
C LYS A 73 16.68 18.01 -14.22
N GLY A 74 15.94 18.41 -13.19
CA GLY A 74 14.48 18.35 -13.15
C GLY A 74 13.94 17.51 -11.99
N PHE A 75 12.88 16.75 -12.26
CA PHE A 75 12.15 15.98 -11.24
C PHE A 75 12.46 14.49 -11.36
N LEU A 76 13.27 13.97 -10.44
CA LEU A 76 13.57 12.55 -10.31
C LEU A 76 12.63 11.91 -9.29
N PHE A 77 12.06 10.75 -9.60
CA PHE A 77 11.21 10.01 -8.67
C PHE A 77 11.36 8.50 -8.81
N SER A 78 11.08 7.76 -7.73
CA SER A 78 11.07 6.30 -7.74
C SER A 78 10.39 5.74 -6.50
N ASN A 79 9.80 4.55 -6.59
CA ASN A 79 9.38 3.77 -5.42
C ASN A 79 10.52 2.95 -4.79
N LYS A 80 11.73 3.03 -5.37
CA LYS A 80 12.92 2.32 -4.90
C LYS A 80 13.99 3.31 -4.47
N ALA A 81 14.42 3.24 -3.21
CA ALA A 81 15.48 4.08 -2.68
C ALA A 81 16.82 3.89 -3.40
N GLU A 82 17.14 2.67 -3.85
CA GLU A 82 18.35 2.36 -4.62
C GLU A 82 18.42 3.14 -5.94
N VAL A 83 17.28 3.26 -6.64
CA VAL A 83 17.20 4.04 -7.89
C VAL A 83 17.46 5.52 -7.61
N MET A 84 16.92 6.06 -6.50
CA MET A 84 17.23 7.43 -6.09
C MET A 84 18.72 7.60 -5.82
N LEU A 85 19.32 6.72 -5.02
CA LEU A 85 20.74 6.77 -4.66
C LEU A 85 21.69 6.75 -5.85
N ASN A 86 21.34 6.04 -6.92
CA ASN A 86 22.16 5.92 -8.13
C ASN A 86 22.03 7.11 -9.08
N ASN A 87 21.00 7.95 -8.93
CA ASN A 87 20.71 9.03 -9.87
C ASN A 87 20.77 10.44 -9.25
N ILE A 88 20.80 10.57 -7.93
CA ILE A 88 21.01 11.87 -7.26
C ILE A 88 22.48 12.31 -7.34
N LYS A 89 22.69 13.62 -7.42
CA LYS A 89 24.03 14.23 -7.48
C LYS A 89 24.84 14.08 -6.20
N SER A 90 24.20 14.21 -5.04
CA SER A 90 24.87 14.19 -3.74
C SER A 90 24.12 13.35 -2.72
N ARG A 91 24.87 12.54 -1.97
CA ARG A 91 24.36 11.65 -0.93
C ARG A 91 24.61 12.25 0.45
N ILE A 92 24.03 13.43 0.67
CA ILE A 92 24.15 14.15 1.95
C ILE A 92 23.16 13.56 2.93
N ILE A 93 23.65 13.11 4.07
CA ILE A 93 22.83 12.61 5.17
C ILE A 93 22.08 13.76 5.84
N ASP A 94 20.82 13.53 6.19
CA ASP A 94 20.01 14.48 6.95
C ASP A 94 20.11 14.17 8.45
N GLU A 95 20.98 14.88 9.16
CA GLU A 95 21.24 14.65 10.59
C GLU A 95 19.99 14.75 11.46
N GLU A 96 19.09 15.67 11.12
CA GLU A 96 17.81 15.82 11.82
C GLU A 96 16.90 14.60 11.60
N SER A 97 16.95 13.98 10.41
CA SER A 97 16.24 12.72 10.17
C SER A 97 16.81 11.58 11.02
N ILE A 98 18.13 11.56 11.27
CA ILE A 98 18.75 10.60 12.19
C ILE A 98 18.25 10.85 13.63
N LYS A 99 18.23 12.10 14.07
CA LYS A 99 17.71 12.46 15.41
C LYS A 99 16.24 12.05 15.56
N ASP A 100 15.40 12.33 14.56
CA ASP A 100 14.00 11.92 14.56
C ASP A 100 13.88 10.39 14.64
N TYR A 101 14.66 9.66 13.84
CA TYR A 101 14.64 8.19 13.86
C TYR A 101 15.07 7.60 15.21
N ILE A 102 16.16 8.11 15.80
CA ILE A 102 16.65 7.64 17.11
C ILE A 102 15.62 7.96 18.21
N LYS A 103 14.98 9.14 18.16
CA LYS A 103 14.07 9.60 19.20
C LYS A 103 12.67 8.97 19.12
N TYR A 104 12.15 8.77 17.91
CA TYR A 104 10.75 8.37 17.69
C TYR A 104 10.59 7.01 16.99
N GLY A 105 11.68 6.40 16.52
CA GLY A 105 11.64 5.17 15.72
C GLY A 105 11.11 5.37 14.28
N CYS A 106 10.81 6.61 13.88
CA CYS A 106 10.26 6.93 12.56
C CYS A 106 10.74 8.30 12.06
N LEU A 107 10.61 8.54 10.75
CA LEU A 107 10.95 9.81 10.11
C LEU A 107 9.71 10.70 10.03
N LYS A 108 9.85 11.99 10.34
CA LYS A 108 8.75 12.96 10.28
C LYS A 108 8.46 13.43 8.86
N ASN A 109 7.20 13.78 8.61
CA ASN A 109 6.72 14.45 7.40
C ASN A 109 7.17 13.72 6.11
N ASN A 110 7.77 14.47 5.19
CA ASN A 110 8.31 13.99 3.93
C ASN A 110 9.82 13.69 3.98
N ARG A 111 10.42 13.60 5.19
CA ARG A 111 11.87 13.39 5.31
C ARG A 111 12.29 11.99 4.92
N THR A 112 13.53 11.89 4.46
CA THR A 112 14.28 10.63 4.36
C THR A 112 15.62 10.79 5.09
N LEU A 113 16.42 9.74 5.18
CA LEU A 113 17.80 9.84 5.69
C LEU A 113 18.71 10.69 4.80
N LEU A 114 18.28 11.06 3.59
CA LEU A 114 19.03 11.90 2.67
C LEU A 114 18.41 13.29 2.61
N LYS A 115 19.23 14.33 2.72
CA LYS A 115 18.79 15.73 2.78
C LYS A 115 17.98 16.14 1.55
N ASN A 116 18.42 15.69 0.38
CA ASN A 116 17.89 16.07 -0.93
C ASN A 116 16.85 15.08 -1.48
N VAL A 117 16.58 13.96 -0.78
CA VAL A 117 15.52 13.02 -1.16
C VAL A 117 14.38 13.17 -0.19
N LYS A 118 13.18 13.40 -0.72
CA LYS A 118 11.95 13.50 0.05
C LYS A 118 11.03 12.33 -0.29
N ARG A 119 10.20 11.95 0.67
CA ARG A 119 9.13 10.97 0.48
C ARG A 119 7.84 11.71 0.20
N PHE A 120 7.07 11.28 -0.78
CA PHE A 120 5.72 11.76 -1.00
C PHE A 120 4.87 11.57 0.25
N GLN A 121 4.17 12.63 0.63
CA GLN A 121 3.14 12.52 1.66
C GLN A 121 1.92 11.79 1.08
N ALA A 122 1.07 11.28 1.96
CA ALA A 122 -0.20 10.70 1.56
C ALA A 122 -1.03 11.72 0.76
N ALA A 123 -1.89 11.24 -0.15
CA ALA A 123 -2.79 12.07 -0.92
C ALA A 123 -2.12 13.26 -1.65
N SER A 124 -0.96 13.07 -2.24
CA SER A 124 -0.20 14.10 -2.94
C SER A 124 -0.39 14.01 -4.45
N MET A 125 -0.49 15.17 -5.09
CA MET A 125 -0.46 15.35 -6.54
C MET A 125 0.67 16.29 -6.92
N VAL A 126 1.61 15.82 -7.75
CA VAL A 126 2.57 16.67 -8.46
C VAL A 126 1.99 17.08 -9.79
N LYS A 127 2.15 18.36 -10.12
CA LYS A 127 1.95 18.89 -11.46
C LYS A 127 3.29 19.42 -11.96
N ILE A 128 3.77 18.86 -13.05
CA ILE A 128 5.03 19.24 -13.70
C ILE A 128 4.68 19.84 -15.06
N THR A 129 5.19 21.03 -15.32
CA THR A 129 5.13 21.73 -16.60
C THR A 129 6.53 22.25 -16.93
N LYS A 130 6.72 22.80 -18.14
CA LYS A 130 8.00 23.44 -18.52
C LYS A 130 8.45 24.56 -17.58
N LYS A 131 7.53 25.21 -16.85
CA LYS A 131 7.83 26.39 -16.03
C LYS A 131 7.73 26.13 -14.52
N TYR A 132 7.12 25.03 -14.12
CA TYR A 132 6.66 24.85 -12.75
C TYR A 132 6.56 23.39 -12.36
N ILE A 133 7.06 23.08 -11.16
CA ILE A 133 6.80 21.85 -10.44
C ILE A 133 6.05 22.23 -9.16
N GLY A 134 4.83 21.76 -9.04
CA GLY A 134 3.99 21.95 -7.87
C GLY A 134 3.63 20.64 -7.21
N ILE A 135 3.66 20.60 -5.88
CA ILE A 135 3.17 19.48 -5.11
C ILE A 135 2.04 20.01 -4.22
N LYS A 136 0.88 19.36 -4.26
CA LYS A 136 -0.24 19.68 -3.36
C LYS A 136 -0.79 18.42 -2.74
N GLN A 137 -1.27 18.52 -1.51
CA GLN A 137 -2.10 17.49 -0.90
C GLN A 137 -3.56 17.68 -1.36
N TYR A 138 -4.19 16.64 -1.91
CA TYR A 138 -5.56 16.70 -2.44
C TYR A 138 -6.60 16.13 -1.47
N TRP A 139 -6.18 15.41 -0.44
CA TRP A 139 -7.07 14.81 0.55
C TRP A 139 -6.41 14.75 1.93
N ASP A 140 -7.21 14.91 2.98
CA ASP A 140 -6.78 14.74 4.37
C ASP A 140 -7.94 14.21 5.22
N TRP A 141 -7.61 13.66 6.38
CA TRP A 141 -8.60 13.18 7.34
C TRP A 141 -9.42 14.33 7.91
N ASN A 142 -10.74 14.23 7.81
CA ASN A 142 -11.65 15.18 8.45
C ASN A 142 -12.22 14.59 9.74
N ILE A 143 -11.40 14.53 10.78
CA ILE A 143 -11.75 13.95 12.11
C ILE A 143 -12.83 14.78 12.81
N LYS A 144 -13.03 16.03 12.42
CA LYS A 144 -14.06 16.91 12.99
C LYS A 144 -15.46 16.64 12.45
N LYS A 145 -15.58 15.96 11.31
CA LYS A 145 -16.87 15.65 10.70
C LYS A 145 -17.51 14.47 11.42
N LYS A 146 -18.39 14.75 12.37
CA LYS A 146 -19.27 13.74 12.96
C LYS A 146 -20.53 13.62 12.11
N GLU A 147 -20.86 12.41 11.69
CA GLU A 147 -22.18 12.12 11.14
C GLU A 147 -23.18 11.98 12.29
N ASN A 148 -24.40 12.49 12.11
CA ASN A 148 -25.47 12.34 13.08
C ASN A 148 -26.22 11.03 12.81
N ILE A 149 -25.59 9.92 13.18
CA ILE A 149 -26.13 8.57 13.05
C ILE A 149 -26.03 7.85 14.40
N SER A 150 -26.97 6.93 14.66
CA SER A 150 -26.97 6.10 15.86
C SER A 150 -25.83 5.08 15.84
N PHE A 151 -25.55 4.48 17.00
CA PHE A 151 -24.56 3.41 17.11
C PHE A 151 -24.91 2.21 16.20
N ASN A 152 -26.17 1.79 16.17
CA ASN A 152 -26.60 0.65 15.36
C ASN A 152 -26.45 0.94 13.86
N GLU A 153 -26.85 2.13 13.41
CA GLU A 153 -26.63 2.55 12.02
C GLU A 153 -25.14 2.63 11.67
N SER A 154 -24.29 3.04 12.63
CA SER A 154 -22.83 3.07 12.45
C SER A 154 -22.26 1.67 12.26
N VAL A 155 -22.76 0.68 13.02
CA VAL A 155 -22.34 -0.72 12.93
C VAL A 155 -22.73 -1.32 11.57
N GLU A 156 -23.98 -1.10 11.14
CA GLU A 156 -24.46 -1.57 9.84
C GLU A 156 -23.65 -0.94 8.69
N LYS A 157 -23.49 0.39 8.72
CA LYS A 157 -22.72 1.12 7.71
C LYS A 157 -21.25 0.69 7.66
N LEU A 158 -20.63 0.43 8.80
CA LEU A 158 -19.27 -0.12 8.87
C LEU A 158 -19.21 -1.50 8.19
N GLY A 159 -20.17 -2.38 8.49
CA GLY A 159 -20.25 -3.70 7.86
C GLY A 159 -20.37 -3.62 6.34
N GLU A 160 -21.24 -2.77 5.83
CA GLU A 160 -21.42 -2.53 4.39
C GLU A 160 -20.13 -2.03 3.72
N LEU A 161 -19.52 -0.98 4.30
CA LEU A 161 -18.29 -0.39 3.78
C LEU A 161 -17.12 -1.37 3.84
N TRP A 162 -17.05 -2.19 4.89
CA TRP A 162 -16.02 -3.22 5.05
C TRP A 162 -16.12 -4.31 3.98
N ILE A 163 -17.32 -4.86 3.80
CA ILE A 163 -17.59 -5.87 2.76
C ILE A 163 -17.29 -5.27 1.38
N GLU A 164 -17.67 -4.02 1.14
CA GLU A 164 -17.38 -3.35 -0.12
C GLU A 164 -15.87 -3.15 -0.35
N ALA A 165 -15.12 -2.76 0.69
CA ALA A 165 -13.68 -2.57 0.62
C ALA A 165 -12.96 -3.89 0.28
N VAL A 166 -13.35 -5.00 0.91
CA VAL A 166 -12.82 -6.34 0.61
C VAL A 166 -13.16 -6.74 -0.83
N ARG A 167 -14.42 -6.55 -1.26
CA ARG A 167 -14.86 -6.82 -2.63
C ARG A 167 -14.03 -6.06 -3.66
N LYS A 168 -13.89 -4.74 -3.49
CA LYS A 168 -13.11 -3.86 -4.38
C LYS A 168 -11.63 -4.26 -4.44
N THR A 169 -11.04 -4.58 -3.30
CA THR A 169 -9.62 -4.95 -3.20
C THR A 169 -9.33 -6.26 -3.95
N LEU A 170 -10.24 -7.23 -3.84
CA LEU A 170 -10.10 -8.58 -4.42
C LEU A 170 -10.62 -8.71 -5.85
N ASN A 171 -11.36 -7.71 -6.37
CA ASN A 171 -12.05 -7.84 -7.65
C ASN A 171 -11.09 -8.18 -8.81
N LYS A 172 -10.00 -7.43 -8.90
CA LYS A 172 -8.95 -7.54 -9.92
C LYS A 172 -8.02 -8.76 -9.76
N HIS A 173 -8.11 -9.49 -8.65
CA HIS A 173 -7.21 -10.59 -8.32
C HIS A 173 -7.91 -11.93 -8.57
N LYS A 174 -7.33 -12.75 -9.46
CA LYS A 174 -7.83 -14.12 -9.74
C LYS A 174 -7.52 -15.08 -8.59
N LYS A 175 -6.33 -14.95 -8.02
CA LYS A 175 -5.84 -15.69 -6.86
C LYS A 175 -5.10 -14.76 -5.92
N PHE A 176 -5.22 -14.99 -4.62
CA PHE A 176 -4.51 -14.22 -3.59
C PHE A 176 -4.14 -15.10 -2.40
N ASN A 177 -3.15 -14.66 -1.63
CA ASN A 177 -2.83 -15.22 -0.33
C ASN A 177 -3.43 -14.33 0.77
N ILE A 178 -3.69 -14.90 1.95
CA ILE A 178 -4.20 -14.15 3.10
C ILE A 178 -3.43 -14.48 4.37
N THR A 179 -3.05 -13.44 5.11
CA THR A 179 -2.53 -13.63 6.47
C THR A 179 -3.70 -13.77 7.44
N VAL A 180 -3.75 -14.87 8.18
CA VAL A 180 -4.77 -15.12 9.20
C VAL A 180 -4.13 -15.02 10.57
N THR A 181 -4.79 -14.28 11.47
CA THR A 181 -4.35 -14.03 12.83
C THR A 181 -5.51 -14.27 13.81
N GLY A 182 -5.23 -14.32 15.11
CA GLY A 182 -6.21 -14.26 16.18
C GLY A 182 -6.77 -12.86 16.42
N GLY A 183 -6.29 -11.85 15.68
CA GLY A 183 -6.79 -10.48 15.73
C GLY A 183 -8.18 -10.31 15.11
N LEU A 184 -8.90 -9.26 15.53
CA LEU A 184 -10.23 -8.95 15.00
C LEU A 184 -10.16 -8.58 13.51
N ASP A 185 -9.18 -7.79 13.11
CA ASP A 185 -9.04 -7.27 11.74
C ASP A 185 -8.97 -8.38 10.69
N SER A 186 -8.10 -9.38 10.92
CA SER A 186 -7.97 -10.50 9.98
C SER A 186 -9.23 -11.37 9.97
N ARG A 187 -9.86 -11.61 11.13
CA ARG A 187 -11.13 -12.35 11.20
C ARG A 187 -12.27 -11.62 10.49
N ALA A 188 -12.32 -10.30 10.57
CA ALA A 188 -13.29 -9.49 9.84
C ALA A 188 -13.07 -9.58 8.31
N ILE A 189 -11.83 -9.64 7.84
CA ILE A 189 -11.52 -9.92 6.43
C ILE A 189 -11.97 -11.34 6.05
N VAL A 190 -11.66 -12.35 6.86
CA VAL A 190 -12.06 -13.75 6.61
C VAL A 190 -13.58 -13.87 6.51
N ALA A 191 -14.32 -13.25 7.43
CA ALA A 191 -15.78 -13.23 7.41
C ALA A 191 -16.34 -12.54 6.15
N ALA A 192 -15.75 -11.41 5.72
CA ALA A 192 -16.16 -10.72 4.50
C ALA A 192 -15.89 -11.55 3.23
N ILE A 193 -14.76 -12.26 3.17
CA ILE A 193 -14.44 -13.16 2.05
C ILE A 193 -15.46 -14.29 1.96
N ASP A 194 -15.81 -14.89 3.10
CA ASP A 194 -16.79 -15.97 3.19
C ASP A 194 -18.19 -15.49 2.78
N TYR A 195 -18.62 -14.34 3.31
CA TYR A 195 -19.87 -13.68 2.94
C TYR A 195 -19.96 -13.41 1.43
N LEU A 196 -18.87 -12.93 0.82
CA LEU A 196 -18.77 -12.68 -0.62
C LEU A 196 -18.56 -13.95 -1.46
N ARG A 197 -18.45 -15.13 -0.84
CA ARG A 197 -18.17 -16.43 -1.47
C ARG A 197 -16.89 -16.44 -2.30
N LEU A 198 -15.86 -15.71 -1.84
CA LEU A 198 -14.58 -15.55 -2.53
C LEU A 198 -13.52 -16.58 -2.09
N ASN A 199 -13.89 -17.56 -1.27
CA ASN A 199 -12.98 -18.58 -0.71
C ASN A 199 -12.20 -19.32 -1.81
N HIS A 200 -12.86 -19.58 -2.94
CA HIS A 200 -12.26 -20.23 -4.12
C HIS A 200 -11.10 -19.45 -4.74
N LYS A 201 -10.98 -18.14 -4.48
CA LYS A 201 -9.84 -17.31 -4.93
C LYS A 201 -8.63 -17.39 -4.00
N ILE A 202 -8.77 -17.92 -2.79
CA ILE A 202 -7.64 -18.11 -1.88
C ILE A 202 -6.71 -19.19 -2.44
N ASN A 203 -5.43 -18.85 -2.57
CA ASN A 203 -4.36 -19.81 -2.88
C ASN A 203 -3.78 -20.41 -1.60
N LEU A 204 -3.47 -19.55 -0.62
CA LEU A 204 -2.89 -19.92 0.66
C LEU A 204 -3.39 -18.99 1.77
N SER A 205 -3.86 -19.54 2.87
CA SER A 205 -4.01 -18.81 4.12
C SER A 205 -2.88 -19.21 5.07
N TYR A 206 -2.27 -18.25 5.76
CA TYR A 206 -1.11 -18.55 6.58
C TYR A 206 -0.90 -17.60 7.75
N THR A 207 -0.11 -18.06 8.71
CA THR A 207 0.40 -17.26 9.83
C THR A 207 1.90 -17.47 9.92
N ILE A 208 2.62 -16.45 10.36
CA ILE A 208 4.07 -16.52 10.61
C ILE A 208 4.29 -16.26 12.09
N GLY A 209 5.08 -17.09 12.76
CA GLY A 209 5.34 -16.90 14.18
C GLY A 209 6.19 -17.99 14.81
N ILE A 210 6.23 -17.97 16.14
CA ILE A 210 6.88 -19.01 16.95
C ILE A 210 5.93 -20.19 17.10
N LYS A 211 6.41 -21.40 16.84
CA LYS A 211 5.60 -22.61 16.93
C LYS A 211 4.98 -22.81 18.32
N GLY A 212 3.72 -23.21 18.35
CA GLY A 212 2.94 -23.46 19.56
C GLY A 212 2.35 -22.20 20.22
N CYS A 213 2.60 -21.01 19.66
CA CYS A 213 2.04 -19.77 20.19
C CYS A 213 0.51 -19.74 20.06
N LEU A 214 -0.15 -18.91 20.87
CA LEU A 214 -1.60 -18.77 20.84
C LEU A 214 -2.10 -18.31 19.46
N GLU A 215 -1.31 -17.46 18.81
CA GLU A 215 -1.58 -16.91 17.48
C GLU A 215 -1.72 -18.01 16.42
N GLU A 216 -0.83 -19.01 16.44
CA GLU A 216 -0.92 -20.19 15.57
C GLU A 216 -2.21 -20.97 15.84
N LYS A 217 -2.51 -21.23 17.11
CA LYS A 217 -3.67 -22.05 17.51
C LYS A 217 -4.98 -21.39 17.08
N ILE A 218 -5.14 -20.09 17.34
CA ILE A 218 -6.35 -19.35 16.97
C ILE A 218 -6.45 -19.22 15.46
N ALA A 219 -5.37 -18.84 14.76
CA ALA A 219 -5.41 -18.67 13.31
C ALA A 219 -5.76 -19.99 12.58
N ARG A 220 -5.25 -21.12 13.09
CA ARG A 220 -5.62 -22.45 12.58
C ARG A 220 -7.12 -22.72 12.75
N GLN A 221 -7.68 -22.48 13.93
CA GLN A 221 -9.12 -22.66 14.17
C GLN A 221 -9.98 -21.76 13.27
N VAL A 222 -9.56 -20.50 13.05
CA VAL A 222 -10.25 -19.57 12.14
C VAL A 222 -10.24 -20.11 10.71
N ALA A 223 -9.08 -20.55 10.22
CA ALA A 223 -8.94 -21.08 8.87
C ALA A 223 -9.72 -22.39 8.68
N GLU A 224 -9.70 -23.28 9.67
CA GLU A 224 -10.49 -24.53 9.66
C GLU A 224 -11.99 -24.25 9.60
N LYS A 225 -12.50 -23.33 10.44
CA LYS A 225 -13.92 -22.92 10.41
C LYS A 225 -14.33 -22.30 9.07
N ALA A 226 -13.43 -21.56 8.43
CA ALA A 226 -13.67 -20.95 7.12
C ALA A 226 -13.45 -21.92 5.94
N GLY A 227 -12.98 -23.15 6.20
CA GLY A 227 -12.65 -24.13 5.16
C GLY A 227 -11.43 -23.74 4.30
N PHE A 228 -10.51 -22.94 4.83
CA PHE A 228 -9.35 -22.45 4.10
C PHE A 228 -8.18 -23.43 4.19
N LYS A 229 -7.43 -23.57 3.09
CA LYS A 229 -6.11 -24.21 3.12
C LYS A 229 -5.17 -23.38 4.00
N TYR A 230 -4.78 -23.92 5.15
CA TYR A 230 -3.95 -23.23 6.14
C TYR A 230 -2.52 -23.77 6.18
N LYS A 231 -1.55 -22.87 6.36
CA LYS A 231 -0.14 -23.22 6.58
C LYS A 231 0.47 -22.32 7.65
N PHE A 232 1.09 -22.93 8.65
CA PHE A 232 1.90 -22.18 9.61
C PHE A 232 3.34 -22.12 9.12
N PHE A 233 3.93 -20.92 9.12
CA PHE A 233 5.35 -20.72 8.86
C PHE A 233 6.07 -20.38 10.16
N GLU A 234 6.84 -21.35 10.64
CA GLU A 234 7.67 -21.17 11.83
C GLU A 234 8.84 -20.22 11.55
N ILE A 235 9.02 -19.22 12.41
CA ILE A 235 10.23 -18.40 12.45
C ILE A 235 11.31 -19.19 13.18
N ASP A 236 12.27 -19.72 12.43
CA ASP A 236 13.49 -20.29 12.97
C ASP A 236 14.59 -19.22 13.02
N ASN A 237 15.17 -19.00 14.20
CA ASN A 237 16.24 -18.03 14.41
C ASN A 237 17.43 -18.22 13.45
N LYS A 238 17.76 -19.46 13.08
CA LYS A 238 18.85 -19.73 12.11
C LYS A 238 18.48 -19.23 10.72
N LYS A 239 17.28 -19.57 10.23
CA LYS A 239 16.77 -19.06 8.94
C LYS A 239 16.60 -17.55 8.94
N TYR A 240 16.13 -16.98 10.05
CA TYR A 240 16.00 -15.54 10.24
C TYR A 240 17.33 -14.83 9.99
N LEU A 241 18.40 -15.26 10.67
CA LEU A 241 19.73 -14.66 10.55
C LEU A 241 20.33 -14.88 9.16
N GLN A 242 20.20 -16.09 8.60
CA GLN A 242 20.68 -16.41 7.25
C GLN A 242 20.03 -15.53 6.19
N ASN A 243 18.72 -15.31 6.29
CA ASN A 243 17.96 -14.53 5.33
C ASN A 243 17.94 -13.04 5.64
N CYS A 244 18.44 -12.60 6.80
CA CYS A 244 18.34 -11.21 7.27
C CYS A 244 18.87 -10.22 6.23
N LYS A 245 20.04 -10.47 5.63
CA LYS A 245 20.62 -9.58 4.61
C LYS A 245 19.75 -9.49 3.35
N LYS A 246 19.23 -10.62 2.88
CA LYS A 246 18.34 -10.70 1.70
C LYS A 246 16.99 -10.03 1.99
N ALA A 247 16.46 -10.29 3.19
CA ALA A 247 15.24 -9.68 3.68
C ALA A 247 15.39 -8.17 3.84
N LEU A 248 16.50 -7.67 4.41
CA LEU A 248 16.80 -6.25 4.51
C LEU A 248 16.88 -5.60 3.13
N LYS A 249 17.54 -6.21 2.14
CA LYS A 249 17.56 -5.67 0.77
C LYS A 249 16.14 -5.59 0.17
N ARG A 250 15.31 -6.60 0.42
CA ARG A 250 13.89 -6.60 0.03
C ARG A 250 13.05 -5.61 0.85
N SER A 251 13.37 -5.38 2.12
CA SER A 251 12.65 -4.48 3.05
C SER A 251 13.02 -3.02 2.87
N ILE A 252 14.24 -2.70 2.43
CA ILE A 252 14.60 -1.38 1.91
C ILE A 252 13.73 -1.03 0.70
N CYS A 253 13.24 -2.04 -0.04
CA CYS A 253 12.22 -1.89 -1.08
C CYS A 253 10.77 -2.09 -0.57
N ALA A 254 10.57 -2.83 0.53
CA ALA A 254 9.28 -3.16 1.11
C ALA A 254 9.03 -2.33 2.38
N LEU A 255 8.74 -1.06 2.12
CA LEU A 255 7.72 -0.19 2.71
C LEU A 255 7.50 -0.06 4.22
N ASN A 256 7.72 -1.07 5.07
CA ASN A 256 7.56 -1.02 6.52
C ASN A 256 8.24 -2.24 7.16
N GLY A 257 8.89 -2.06 8.32
CA GLY A 257 9.58 -3.14 9.05
C GLY A 257 8.73 -4.41 9.29
N ASN A 258 7.40 -4.28 9.28
CA ASN A 258 6.46 -5.40 9.41
C ASN A 258 6.54 -6.43 8.27
N PHE A 259 6.94 -6.04 7.05
CA PHE A 259 7.14 -6.98 5.94
C PHE A 259 8.48 -7.70 6.01
N ALA A 260 9.38 -7.32 6.94
CA ALA A 260 10.64 -8.03 7.13
C ALA A 260 10.39 -9.51 7.42
N CYS A 261 9.39 -9.85 8.25
CA CYS A 261 9.08 -11.24 8.61
C CYS A 261 8.63 -12.08 7.41
N ILE A 262 7.84 -11.51 6.48
CA ILE A 262 7.48 -12.22 5.24
C ILE A 262 8.72 -12.36 4.35
N ASN A 263 9.51 -11.28 4.20
CA ASN A 263 10.75 -11.27 3.43
C ASN A 263 11.77 -12.30 3.94
N ILE A 264 11.77 -12.56 5.24
CA ILE A 264 12.62 -13.55 5.92
C ILE A 264 12.25 -14.98 5.56
N LEU A 265 10.98 -15.28 5.26
CA LEU A 265 10.57 -16.63 4.87
C LEU A 265 11.18 -17.08 3.54
N ASP A 266 11.56 -16.13 2.68
CA ASP A 266 12.12 -16.39 1.34
C ASP A 266 11.36 -17.47 0.56
N ASN A 267 10.02 -17.43 0.64
CA ASN A 267 9.17 -18.47 0.08
C ASN A 267 8.48 -17.98 -1.21
N GLU A 268 8.85 -18.55 -2.35
CA GLU A 268 8.31 -18.19 -3.66
C GLU A 268 6.79 -18.41 -3.80
N GLU A 269 6.21 -19.37 -3.07
CA GLU A 269 4.77 -19.63 -3.05
C GLU A 269 3.99 -18.40 -2.53
N ILE A 270 4.57 -17.70 -1.55
CA ILE A 270 3.96 -16.49 -0.96
C ILE A 270 4.02 -15.32 -1.94
N TYR A 271 5.16 -15.14 -2.63
CA TYR A 271 5.36 -14.00 -3.54
C TYR A 271 4.66 -14.14 -4.90
N LYS A 272 4.23 -15.36 -5.26
CA LYS A 272 3.54 -15.61 -6.52
C LYS A 272 2.19 -14.90 -6.64
N TYR A 273 1.54 -14.61 -5.51
CA TYR A 273 0.21 -14.00 -5.47
C TYR A 273 0.18 -12.78 -4.54
N PRO A 274 -0.71 -11.80 -4.80
CA PRO A 274 -0.94 -10.69 -3.90
C PRO A 274 -1.39 -11.18 -2.52
N ILE A 275 -1.01 -10.46 -1.47
CA ILE A 275 -1.32 -10.80 -0.08
C ILE A 275 -2.34 -9.80 0.44
N LEU A 276 -3.46 -10.29 0.96
CA LEU A 276 -4.41 -9.50 1.73
C LEU A 276 -4.11 -9.67 3.23
N SER A 277 -4.07 -8.57 3.96
CA SER A 277 -3.83 -8.57 5.41
C SER A 277 -4.71 -7.55 6.12
N GLY A 278 -4.97 -7.79 7.41
CA GLY A 278 -5.63 -6.83 8.31
C GLY A 278 -4.65 -5.84 8.94
N THR A 279 -3.51 -5.58 8.31
CA THR A 279 -2.49 -4.68 8.87
C THR A 279 -3.06 -3.26 8.93
N PHE A 280 -2.76 -2.54 10.02
CA PHE A 280 -3.23 -1.17 10.31
C PHE A 280 -4.73 -1.04 10.66
N GLY A 281 -5.44 -2.14 10.97
CA GLY A 281 -6.84 -2.06 11.39
C GLY A 281 -7.04 -1.26 12.68
N GLY A 282 -6.10 -1.32 13.63
CA GLY A 282 -6.15 -0.54 14.87
C GLY A 282 -5.79 0.95 14.77
N GLU A 283 -5.47 1.46 13.59
CA GLU A 283 -5.13 2.89 13.36
C GLU A 283 -6.35 3.75 12.97
N VAL A 284 -7.51 3.12 12.74
CA VAL A 284 -8.76 3.74 12.25
C VAL A 284 -9.85 3.56 13.29
#